data_AF-A0A7G5ZIQ7-F1
#
_entry.id   AF-A0A7G5ZIQ7-F1
#
_cell.length_a   1.000
_cell.length_b   1.000
_cell.length_c   1.000
_cell.angle_alpha   90.00
_cell.angle_beta   90.00
_cell.angle_gamma   90.00
#
_symmetry.space_group_name_H-M   'P 1'
#
loop_
_entity.id
_entity.type
_entity.pdbx_description
1 polymer ?
#
loop_
_entity_poly.entity_id
_entity_poly.type
_entity_poly.pdbx_seq_one_letter_code
_entity_poly.pdbx_strand_id
1 'polypeptide(L)'
;MTLHAGAFCVEIIANMKTLFALVLILSCSACTEQPINARGVYRFDTPERTMILDLRASGEYVLQIDGVGRNTDEIRGRWDAARGSGSHIAFYGLVWHGTEPEAGQGIWAARVARNADICLDAEGVSCFAKDDGV
;
A
#
# COMPACT_ATOMS: atom_id res chain seq x y z
N MET A 1 -7.41 12.41 -38.87
CA MET A 1 -5.97 12.12 -38.83
C MET A 1 -5.81 10.62 -38.60
N THR A 2 -4.99 10.02 -39.45
CA THR A 2 -4.48 8.62 -39.50
C THR A 2 -3.99 8.11 -38.12
N LEU A 3 -3.88 6.80 -37.79
CA LEU A 3 -3.35 5.65 -38.57
C LEU A 3 -3.77 4.30 -37.92
N HIS A 4 -3.74 3.24 -38.74
CA HIS A 4 -4.03 1.83 -38.45
C HIS A 4 -3.02 1.13 -37.52
N ALA A 5 -3.48 0.07 -36.84
CA ALA A 5 -2.75 -1.21 -36.74
C ALA A 5 -3.77 -2.36 -36.66
N GLY A 6 -3.76 -3.22 -37.69
CA GLY A 6 -4.73 -4.29 -37.87
C GLY A 6 -4.49 -5.50 -36.98
N ALA A 7 -5.58 -6.08 -36.49
CA ALA A 7 -5.64 -7.49 -36.11
C ALA A 7 -6.40 -8.21 -37.23
N PHE A 8 -5.70 -9.05 -37.99
CA PHE A 8 -6.32 -9.97 -38.94
C PHE A 8 -7.13 -11.00 -38.13
N CYS A 9 -8.45 -10.84 -38.09
CA CYS A 9 -9.35 -11.95 -37.75
C CYS A 9 -9.37 -12.90 -38.95
N VAL A 10 -8.59 -13.97 -38.88
CA VAL A 10 -8.72 -15.11 -39.79
C VAL A 10 -10.08 -15.76 -39.50
N GLU A 11 -11.00 -15.71 -40.47
CA GLU A 11 -12.20 -16.56 -40.46
C GLU A 11 -11.78 -18.02 -40.63
N ILE A 12 -11.95 -18.83 -39.58
CA ILE A 12 -11.79 -20.28 -39.66
C ILE A 12 -13.14 -20.86 -40.05
N ILE A 13 -13.29 -21.27 -41.31
CA ILE A 13 -14.42 -22.08 -41.78
C ILE A 13 -14.27 -23.47 -41.15
N ALA A 14 -15.08 -23.75 -40.12
CA ALA A 14 -15.09 -25.03 -39.43
C ALA A 14 -15.72 -26.12 -40.33
N ASN A 15 -14.91 -27.09 -40.75
CA ASN A 15 -15.40 -28.31 -41.39
C ASN A 15 -15.66 -29.36 -40.29
N MET A 16 -16.88 -29.90 -40.26
CA MET A 16 -17.44 -30.75 -39.20
C MET A 16 -16.85 -32.17 -39.27
N LYS A 17 -15.55 -32.35 -39.05
CA LYS A 17 -14.95 -33.69 -38.93
C LYS A 17 -13.65 -33.81 -38.15
N THR A 18 -13.26 -32.77 -37.41
CA THR A 18 -12.06 -32.80 -36.56
C THR A 18 -12.43 -32.43 -35.13
N LEU A 19 -13.30 -33.26 -34.55
CA LEU A 19 -13.32 -33.44 -33.09
C LEU A 19 -11.98 -34.06 -32.70
N PHE A 20 -11.36 -33.52 -31.65
CA PHE A 20 -10.05 -33.82 -31.06
C PHE A 20 -8.91 -32.86 -31.44
N ALA A 21 -8.35 -32.30 -30.37
CA ALA A 21 -7.06 -31.58 -30.28
C ALA A 21 -7.08 -30.07 -30.59
N LEU A 22 -7.50 -29.26 -29.62
CA LEU A 22 -6.61 -28.47 -28.75
C LEU A 22 -7.48 -27.48 -27.98
N VAL A 23 -7.75 -27.80 -26.72
CA VAL A 23 -8.20 -26.80 -25.75
C VAL A 23 -7.02 -25.86 -25.52
N LEU A 24 -7.02 -24.72 -26.22
CA LEU A 24 -6.19 -23.57 -25.87
C LEU A 24 -6.64 -23.09 -24.50
N ILE A 25 -5.97 -23.57 -23.46
CA ILE A 25 -6.01 -22.98 -22.14
C ILE A 25 -5.39 -21.59 -22.31
N LEU A 26 -6.23 -20.59 -22.57
CA LEU A 26 -5.89 -19.20 -22.32
C LEU A 26 -5.67 -19.09 -20.81
N SER A 27 -4.44 -19.35 -20.38
CA SER A 27 -3.93 -18.91 -19.10
C SER A 27 -3.90 -17.38 -19.17
N CYS A 28 -5.04 -16.75 -18.91
CA CYS A 28 -5.09 -15.37 -18.52
C CYS A 28 -4.25 -15.31 -17.24
N SER A 29 -2.97 -14.99 -17.38
CA SER A 29 -2.13 -14.59 -16.27
C SER A 29 -2.71 -13.27 -15.77
N ALA A 30 -3.82 -13.36 -15.03
CA ALA A 30 -4.25 -12.31 -14.15
C ALA A 30 -3.04 -12.07 -13.26
N CYS A 31 -2.34 -10.96 -13.49
CA CYS A 31 -1.38 -10.43 -12.55
C CYS A 31 -2.19 -10.12 -11.28
N THR A 32 -2.42 -11.15 -10.45
CA THR A 32 -3.02 -11.00 -9.14
C THR A 32 -1.95 -10.32 -8.31
N GLU A 33 -2.03 -9.00 -8.25
CA GLU A 33 -1.20 -8.19 -7.40
C GLU A 33 -1.30 -8.75 -5.98
N GLN A 34 -0.15 -9.15 -5.40
CA GLN A 34 -0.15 -9.77 -4.08
C GLN A 34 -0.71 -8.76 -3.05
N PRO A 35 -1.59 -9.20 -2.13
CA PRO A 35 -2.06 -8.33 -1.06
C PRO A 35 -0.89 -7.77 -0.26
N ILE A 36 -0.89 -6.46 -0.02
CA ILE A 36 0.10 -5.80 0.82
C ILE A 36 -0.05 -6.31 2.26
N ASN A 37 0.99 -6.92 2.80
CA ASN A 37 1.07 -7.29 4.21
C ASN A 37 1.98 -6.30 4.97
N ALA A 38 1.42 -5.14 5.32
CA ALA A 38 2.10 -4.09 6.06
C ALA A 38 1.91 -4.18 7.58
N ARG A 39 1.34 -5.27 8.10
CA ARG A 39 1.09 -5.40 9.55
C ARG A 39 2.41 -5.44 10.34
N GLY A 40 2.48 -4.70 11.43
CA GLY A 40 3.61 -4.69 12.35
C GLY A 40 3.81 -3.34 13.03
N VAL A 41 4.82 -3.28 13.90
CA VAL A 41 5.30 -2.04 14.47
C VAL A 41 6.49 -1.56 13.63
N TYR A 42 6.56 -0.26 13.39
CA TYR A 42 7.62 0.36 12.63
C TYR A 42 8.16 1.56 13.39
N ARG A 43 9.46 1.79 13.32
CA ARG A 43 10.12 2.90 13.99
C ARG A 43 10.85 3.79 12.99
N PHE A 44 10.77 5.10 13.23
CA PHE A 44 11.58 6.09 12.55
C PHE A 44 12.20 7.01 13.59
N ASP A 45 13.52 6.95 13.71
CA ASP A 45 14.28 7.72 14.69
C ASP A 45 15.05 8.86 14.01
N THR A 46 14.97 10.04 14.60
CA THR A 46 15.78 11.20 14.28
C THR A 46 16.41 11.74 15.55
N PRO A 47 17.44 12.60 15.48
CA PRO A 47 18.01 13.24 16.67
C PRO A 47 17.00 14.04 17.50
N GLU A 48 15.88 14.47 16.89
CA GLU A 48 14.90 15.37 17.50
C GLU A 48 13.65 14.65 17.99
N ARG A 49 13.31 13.52 17.35
CA ARG A 49 12.03 12.83 17.48
C ARG A 49 12.15 11.34 17.20
N THR A 50 11.37 10.56 17.93
CA THR A 50 11.09 9.15 17.62
C THR A 50 9.64 9.03 17.21
N MET A 51 9.40 8.31 16.12
CA MET A 51 8.05 8.02 15.65
C MET A 51 7.82 6.51 15.60
N ILE A 52 6.71 6.05 16.15
CA ILE A 52 6.32 4.64 16.18
C ILE A 52 4.98 4.48 15.45
N LEU A 53 4.97 3.68 14.39
CA LEU A 53 3.79 3.35 13.60
C LEU A 53 3.37 1.90 13.87
N ASP A 54 2.24 1.70 14.53
CA ASP A 54 1.61 0.40 14.78
C ASP A 54 0.50 0.15 13.75
N LEU A 55 0.71 -0.80 12.82
CA LEU A 55 -0.27 -1.23 11.83
C LEU A 55 -0.91 -2.55 12.25
N ARG A 56 -2.21 -2.49 12.54
CA ARG A 56 -2.98 -3.62 13.08
C ARG A 56 -3.64 -4.45 11.99
N ALA A 57 -3.90 -5.71 12.30
CA ALA A 57 -4.61 -6.63 11.42
C ALA A 57 -6.05 -6.20 11.11
N SER A 58 -6.66 -5.36 11.97
CA SER A 58 -8.00 -4.80 11.76
C SER A 58 -8.07 -3.72 10.67
N GLY A 59 -6.93 -3.25 10.15
CA GLY A 59 -6.86 -2.07 9.28
C GLY A 59 -6.80 -0.76 10.06
N GLU A 60 -6.70 -0.81 11.39
CA GLU A 60 -6.45 0.37 12.23
C GLU A 60 -4.95 0.65 12.34
N TYR A 61 -4.59 1.90 12.62
CA TYR A 61 -3.23 2.27 12.98
C TYR A 61 -3.17 3.30 14.11
N VAL A 62 -2.02 3.32 14.77
CA VAL A 62 -1.59 4.40 15.67
C VAL A 62 -0.20 4.85 15.25
N LEU A 63 -0.02 6.14 15.01
CA LEU A 63 1.29 6.78 14.87
C LEU A 63 1.55 7.60 16.13
N GLN A 64 2.55 7.23 16.92
CA GLN A 64 3.02 8.00 18.07
C GLN A 64 4.22 8.84 17.63
N ILE A 65 4.24 10.11 18.05
CA ILE A 65 5.30 11.07 17.74
C ILE A 65 5.82 11.60 19.07
N ASP A 66 6.96 11.08 19.50
CA ASP A 66 7.65 11.50 20.71
C ASP A 66 8.70 12.55 20.37
N GLY A 67 8.54 13.75 20.94
CA GLY A 67 9.51 14.84 20.83
C GLY A 67 10.14 15.17 22.18
N VAL A 68 11.41 15.56 22.18
CA VAL A 68 12.11 15.96 23.41
C VAL A 68 11.38 17.13 24.09
N GLY A 69 10.93 16.91 25.34
CA GLY A 69 10.30 17.95 26.16
C GLY A 69 8.86 18.33 25.76
N ARG A 70 8.17 17.50 24.97
CA ARG A 70 6.76 17.68 24.58
C ARG A 70 5.93 16.46 24.98
N ASN A 71 4.62 16.64 25.08
CA ASN A 71 3.69 15.51 25.20
C ASN A 71 3.72 14.70 23.90
N THR A 72 3.53 13.39 24.01
CA THR A 72 3.35 12.51 22.85
C THR A 72 2.12 12.92 22.06
N ASP A 73 2.32 13.21 20.78
CA ASP A 73 1.22 13.37 19.83
C ASP A 73 0.89 12.02 19.22
N GLU A 74 -0.40 11.75 18.99
CA GLU A 74 -0.83 10.52 18.34
C GLU A 74 -1.71 10.79 17.13
N ILE A 75 -1.53 10.03 16.06
CA ILE A 75 -2.51 9.96 14.98
C ILE A 75 -3.15 8.58 15.03
N ARG A 76 -4.48 8.56 15.17
CA ARG A 76 -5.26 7.33 15.26
C ARG A 76 -6.24 7.25 14.11
N GLY A 77 -6.32 6.10 13.47
CA GLY A 77 -7.25 5.95 12.36
C GLY A 77 -7.15 4.62 11.63
N ARG A 78 -7.36 4.67 10.32
CA ARG A 78 -7.38 3.52 9.42
C ARG A 78 -6.36 3.64 8.32
N TRP A 79 -5.85 2.49 7.88
CA TRP A 79 -5.02 2.37 6.70
C TRP A 79 -5.65 1.41 5.71
N ASP A 80 -5.48 1.69 4.43
CA ASP A 80 -5.95 0.84 3.35
C ASP A 80 -4.87 0.74 2.26
N ALA A 81 -4.75 -0.43 1.64
CA ALA A 81 -3.95 -0.59 0.43
C ALA A 81 -4.58 0.23 -0.71
N ALA A 82 -3.79 1.09 -1.36
CA ALA A 82 -4.25 1.84 -2.50
C ALA A 82 -4.52 0.88 -3.67
N ARG A 83 -5.76 0.88 -4.17
CA ARG A 83 -6.24 -0.07 -5.17
C ARG A 83 -5.37 -0.03 -6.44
N GLY A 84 -4.85 -1.20 -6.85
CA GLY A 84 -4.13 -1.37 -8.11
C GLY A 84 -2.69 -0.86 -8.13
N SER A 85 -2.06 -0.68 -6.96
CA SER A 85 -0.73 -0.07 -6.84
C SER A 85 0.32 -0.93 -6.13
N GLY A 86 -0.07 -2.12 -5.65
CA GLY A 86 0.76 -3.23 -5.13
C GLY A 86 1.70 -2.94 -3.96
N SER A 87 1.95 -1.67 -3.67
CA SER A 87 2.95 -1.19 -2.73
C SER A 87 2.55 0.14 -2.09
N HIS A 88 1.51 0.84 -2.55
CA HIS A 88 1.09 2.09 -1.92
C HIS A 88 -0.02 1.84 -0.89
N ILE A 89 0.06 2.56 0.21
CA ILE A 89 -0.91 2.56 1.30
C ILE A 89 -1.30 3.99 1.62
N ALA A 90 -2.54 4.17 2.03
CA ALA A 90 -3.07 5.45 2.46
C ALA A 90 -3.55 5.36 3.90
N PHE A 91 -3.28 6.41 4.67
CA PHE A 91 -3.64 6.56 6.07
C PHE A 91 -4.65 7.68 6.22
N TYR A 92 -5.65 7.45 7.07
CA TYR A 92 -6.74 8.37 7.36
C TYR A 92 -6.97 8.38 8.87
N GLY A 93 -6.88 9.53 9.53
CA GLY A 93 -7.01 9.56 10.98
C GLY A 93 -7.24 10.95 11.56
N LEU A 94 -7.38 10.97 12.89
CA LEU A 94 -7.44 12.19 13.69
C LEU A 94 -6.14 12.35 14.46
N VAL A 95 -5.64 13.57 14.55
CA VAL A 95 -4.50 13.93 15.39
C VAL A 95 -5.00 14.13 16.82
N TRP A 96 -4.22 13.69 17.80
CA TRP A 96 -4.49 13.79 19.23
C TRP A 96 -3.29 14.43 19.92
N HIS A 97 -3.56 15.46 20.71
CA HIS A 97 -2.59 16.10 21.59
C HIS A 97 -2.88 15.67 23.03
N GLY A 98 -2.19 14.63 23.50
CA GLY A 98 -2.56 13.95 24.75
C GLY A 98 -3.94 13.27 24.65
N THR A 99 -4.94 13.77 25.38
CA THR A 99 -6.29 13.17 25.42
C THR A 99 -7.32 13.86 24.53
N GLU A 100 -6.96 14.96 23.87
CA GLU A 100 -7.88 15.77 23.08
C GLU A 100 -7.62 15.59 21.57
N PRO A 101 -8.66 15.30 20.76
CA PRO A 101 -8.52 15.22 19.32
C PRO A 101 -8.53 16.62 18.68
N GLU A 102 -7.66 16.84 17.70
CA GLU A 102 -7.70 18.01 16.82
C GLU A 102 -8.87 17.92 15.84
N ALA A 103 -9.41 19.07 15.42
CA ALA A 103 -10.45 19.13 14.42
C ALA A 103 -9.90 18.86 13.01
N GLY A 104 -10.45 17.85 12.33
CA GLY A 104 -10.12 17.53 10.94
C GLY A 104 -9.48 16.15 10.79
N GLN A 105 -9.54 15.61 9.57
CA GLN A 105 -8.91 14.33 9.23
C GLN A 105 -7.58 14.56 8.53
N GLY A 106 -6.52 13.97 9.06
CA GLY A 106 -5.24 13.86 8.37
C GLY A 106 -5.28 12.72 7.38
N ILE A 107 -4.84 12.99 6.14
CA ILE A 107 -4.64 11.96 5.11
C ILE A 107 -3.19 12.04 4.65
N TRP A 108 -2.50 10.90 4.65
CA TRP A 108 -1.14 10.80 4.12
C TRP A 108 -0.92 9.47 3.41
N ALA A 109 -0.03 9.48 2.41
CA ALA A 109 0.30 8.34 1.58
C ALA A 109 1.73 7.86 1.86
N ALA A 110 1.93 6.56 1.70
CA ALA A 110 3.24 5.95 1.81
C ALA A 110 3.36 4.77 0.85
N ARG A 111 4.60 4.39 0.59
CA ARG A 111 4.95 3.20 -0.17
C ARG A 111 5.66 2.18 0.72
N VAL A 112 5.20 0.93 0.64
CA VAL A 112 5.87 -0.24 1.19
C VAL A 112 7.04 -0.59 0.28
N ALA A 113 8.26 -0.50 0.80
CA ALA A 113 9.48 -0.88 0.13
C ALA A 113 9.63 -2.41 0.09
N ARG A 114 10.59 -2.90 -0.72
CA ARG A 114 10.79 -4.36 -0.92
C ARG A 114 11.23 -5.08 0.35
N ASN A 115 11.91 -4.38 1.25
CA ASN A 115 12.32 -4.85 2.57
C ASN A 115 11.22 -4.67 3.63
N ALA A 116 9.97 -4.43 3.20
CA ALA A 116 8.80 -4.18 4.04
C ALA A 116 8.79 -2.87 4.83
N ASP A 117 9.80 -1.99 4.68
CA ASP A 117 9.79 -0.64 5.25
C ASP A 117 8.65 0.20 4.68
N ILE A 118 8.19 1.19 5.45
CA ILE A 118 7.13 2.12 5.02
C ILE A 118 7.77 3.49 4.77
N CYS A 119 7.83 3.92 3.52
CA CYS A 119 8.44 5.18 3.12
C CYS A 119 7.37 6.22 2.84
N LEU A 120 7.51 7.42 3.41
CA LEU A 120 6.60 8.54 3.14
C LEU A 120 6.72 8.98 1.69
N ASP A 121 5.58 9.22 1.03
CA ASP A 121 5.53 9.76 -0.34
C ASP A 121 5.72 11.29 -0.33
N ALA A 122 6.86 11.75 0.19
CA ALA A 122 7.25 13.16 0.26
C ALA A 122 8.68 13.38 -0.30
N GLU A 123 9.03 14.62 -0.64
CA GLU A 123 10.40 14.95 -1.04
C GLU A 123 11.37 14.68 0.13
N GLY A 124 12.29 13.73 -0.08
CA GLY A 124 13.14 13.18 0.98
C GLY A 124 12.58 11.85 1.49
N VAL A 125 13.15 10.74 1.02
CA VAL A 125 12.70 9.39 1.36
C VAL A 125 13.03 9.10 2.83
N SER A 126 12.07 9.35 3.71
CA SER A 126 12.11 8.92 5.10
C SER A 126 11.29 7.65 5.24
N CYS A 127 11.93 6.55 5.65
CA CYS A 127 11.31 5.24 5.77
C CYS A 127 11.29 4.79 7.23
N PHE A 128 10.11 4.39 7.70
CA PHE A 128 9.97 3.64 8.93
C PHE A 128 10.50 2.23 8.70
N ALA A 129 11.48 1.83 9.51
CA ALA A 129 12.00 0.47 9.52
C ALA A 129 11.06 -0.41 10.35
N LYS A 130 10.86 -1.65 9.92
CA LYS A 130 10.07 -2.61 10.71
C LYS A 130 10.79 -2.89 12.04
N ASP A 131 10.08 -2.68 13.14
CA ASP A 131 10.54 -3.05 14.47
C ASP A 131 10.13 -4.49 14.73
N ASP A 132 11.04 -5.42 14.49
CA ASP A 132 10.80 -6.85 14.69
C ASP A 132 10.78 -7.26 16.17
N GLY A 133 11.05 -6.32 17.09
CA GLY A 133 11.14 -6.58 18.52
C GLY A 133 12.35 -7.47 18.84
N VAL A 134 13.37 -6.90 19.47
CA VAL A 134 14.41 -7.69 20.15
C VAL A 134 13.87 -8.18 21.49
#